data_AF-A0A6I7MPZ0-F1
#
_entry.id   AF-A0A6I7MPZ0-F1
#
_cell.length_a   1.000
_cell.length_b   1.000
_cell.length_c   1.000
_cell.angle_alpha   90.00
_cell.angle_beta   90.00
_cell.angle_gamma   90.00
#
_symmetry.space_group_name_H-M   'P 1'
#
loop_
_entity.id
_entity.type
_entity.pdbx_description
1 polymer ?
#
loop_
_entity_poly.entity_id
_entity_poly.type
_entity_poly.pdbx_seq_one_letter_code
_entity_poly.pdbx_strand_id
1 'polypeptide(L)' 'VIADIHWSKGMEKAWNEIIQNPSVSLSLDFYECGVLFFKKGLSKSHYILSI' A
#
# COMPACT_ATOMS: atom_id res chain seq x y z
N VAL A 1 -8.34 -0.83 -3.51
CA VAL A 1 -8.07 -1.79 -2.42
C VAL A 1 -7.47 -3.03 -3.05
N ILE A 2 -6.48 -3.65 -2.41
CA ILE A 2 -5.81 -4.87 -2.85
C ILE A 2 -5.87 -5.85 -1.69
N ALA A 3 -6.34 -7.08 -1.91
CA ALA A 3 -6.36 -8.13 -0.90
C ALA A 3 -5.03 -8.91 -0.87
N ASP A 4 -4.80 -9.67 0.20
CA ASP A 4 -3.75 -10.69 0.28
C ASP A 4 -2.32 -10.16 0.07
N ILE A 5 -2.09 -8.90 0.46
CA ILE A 5 -0.82 -8.19 0.25
C ILE A 5 0.39 -8.87 0.92
N HIS A 6 0.16 -9.70 1.95
CA HIS A 6 1.19 -10.49 2.65
C HIS A 6 1.08 -12.01 2.41
N TRP A 7 0.24 -12.46 1.47
CA TRP A 7 -0.02 -13.90 1.25
C TRP A 7 1.20 -14.68 0.73
N SER A 8 2.08 -14.02 -0.02
CA SER A 8 3.30 -14.62 -0.54
C SER A 8 4.38 -13.58 -0.74
N LYS A 9 5.63 -14.02 -0.88
CA LYS A 9 6.76 -13.14 -1.24
C LYS A 9 6.51 -12.34 -2.52
N GLY A 10 5.77 -12.92 -3.47
CA GLY A 10 5.40 -12.24 -4.72
C GLY A 10 4.38 -11.12 -4.48
N MET A 11 3.38 -11.37 -3.64
CA MET A 11 2.39 -10.36 -3.25
C MET A 11 3.02 -9.24 -2.43
N GLU A 12 3.90 -9.57 -1.48
CA GLU A 12 4.61 -8.60 -0.66
C GLU A 12 5.54 -7.73 -1.52
N LYS A 13 6.24 -8.33 -2.49
CA LYS A 13 7.03 -7.58 -3.48
C LYS A 13 6.15 -6.66 -4.33
N ALA A 14 5.04 -7.17 -4.86
CA ALA A 14 4.12 -6.38 -5.68
C ALA A 14 3.53 -5.22 -4.87
N TRP A 15 3.16 -5.44 -3.61
CA TRP A 15 2.67 -4.41 -2.70
C TRP A 15 3.71 -3.30 -2.49
N ASN A 16 4.96 -3.68 -2.21
CA ASN A 16 6.08 -2.74 -2.09
C ASN A 16 6.29 -1.92 -3.37
N GLU A 17 6.24 -2.54 -4.55
CA GLU A 17 6.35 -1.83 -5.83
C GLU A 17 5.18 -0.84 -6.06
N ILE A 18 3.96 -1.25 -5.69
CA ILE A 18 2.77 -0.40 -5.83
C ILE A 18 2.83 0.81 -4.89
N ILE A 19 3.24 0.63 -3.63
CA ILE A 19 3.44 1.75 -2.70
C ILE A 19 4.44 2.75 -3.30
N GLN A 20 5.51 2.29 -3.97
CA GLN A 20 6.52 3.16 -4.58
C GLN A 20 6.05 3.89 -5.85
N ASN A 21 4.90 3.51 -6.45
CA ASN A 21 4.36 4.20 -7.61
C ASN A 21 4.17 5.71 -7.34
N PRO A 22 4.69 6.63 -8.19
CA PRO A 22 4.55 8.08 -8.01
C PRO A 22 3.11 8.59 -7.98
N SER A 23 2.17 7.82 -8.53
CA SER A 23 0.73 8.16 -8.52
C SER A 23 0.07 7.89 -7.17
N VAL A 24 0.67 7.02 -6.33
CA VAL A 24 0.18 6.71 -4.99
C VAL A 24 0.63 7.80 -4.03
N SER A 25 -0.35 8.48 -3.44
CA SER A 25 -0.13 9.54 -2.46
C SER A 25 -0.22 9.04 -1.01
N LEU A 26 -1.08 8.06 -0.75
CA LEU A 26 -1.23 7.45 0.58
C LEU A 26 -1.49 5.96 0.41
N SER A 27 -0.86 5.17 1.26
CA SER A 27 -1.10 3.74 1.37
C SER A 27 -1.34 3.36 2.84
N LEU A 28 -2.32 2.50 3.06
CA LEU A 28 -2.65 1.95 4.37
C LEU A 28 -2.56 0.43 4.28
N ASP A 29 -1.82 -0.19 5.19
CA ASP A 29 -1.66 -1.63 5.32
C ASP A 29 -2.48 -2.13 6.52
N PHE A 30 -3.45 -2.99 6.26
CA PHE A 30 -4.34 -3.59 7.25
C PHE A 30 -4.03 -5.08 7.50
N TYR A 31 -2.80 -5.53 7.19
CA TYR A 31 -2.37 -6.93 7.17
C TYR A 31 -3.08 -7.79 6.11
N GLU A 32 -4.40 -7.89 6.13
CA GLU A 32 -5.18 -8.66 5.15
C GLU A 32 -5.32 -7.95 3.80
N CYS A 33 -5.26 -6.61 3.80
CA CYS A 33 -5.44 -5.82 2.59
C CYS A 33 -4.70 -4.47 2.66
N GLY A 34 -4.44 -3.91 1.47
CA GLY A 34 -3.89 -2.58 1.27
C GLY A 34 -4.92 -1.62 0.66
N VAL A 35 -4.99 -0.40 1.19
CA VAL A 35 -5.80 0.70 0.62
C VAL A 35 -4.87 1.76 0.05
N LEU A 36 -5.18 2.25 -1.15
CA LEU A 36 -4.36 3.22 -1.91
C LEU A 36 -5.18 4.44 -2.28
N PHE A 37 -4.57 5.62 -2.19
CA PHE A 37 -5.13 6.88 -2.64
C PHE A 37 -4.23 7.49 -3.72
N PHE A 38 -4.86 8.11 -4.73
CA PHE A 38 -4.19 8.69 -5.91
C PHE A 38 -4.48 10.20 -6.04
N LYS A 39 -4.29 10.96 -4.95
CA LYS A 39 -4.61 12.38 -4.90
C LYS A 39 -3.35 13.23 -5.07
N LYS A 40 -3.37 14.13 -6.06
CA LYS A 40 -2.28 15.09 -6.29
C LYS A 40 -2.19 16.11 -5.15
N GLY A 41 -0.97 16.55 -4.82
CA GLY A 41 -0.70 17.58 -3.81
C GLY A 41 -0.66 17.11 -2.36
N LEU A 42 -0.81 15.80 -2.10
CA LEU A 42 -0.54 15.21 -0.80
C LEU A 42 0.92 14.70 -0.75
N SER A 43 1.57 14.87 0.39
CA SER A 43 2.84 14.21 0.67
C SER A 43 2.67 12.69 0.67
N LYS A 44 3.62 11.99 0.04
CA LYS A 44 3.61 10.53 -0.01
C LYS A 44 3.74 9.94 1.39
N SER A 45 2.86 9.04 1.79
CA SER A 45 2.89 8.39 3.11
C SER A 45 2.41 6.94 3.08
N HIS A 46 2.96 6.13 3.97
CA HIS A 46 2.59 4.73 4.18
C HIS A 46 2.39 4.48 5.67
N TYR A 47 1.26 3.90 6.05
CA TYR A 47 0.95 3.55 7.42
C TYR A 47 0.55 2.08 7.52
N ILE A 48 0.96 1.44 8.61
CA ILE A 48 0.62 0.06 8.92
C ILE A 48 -0.24 0.07 10.17
N LEU A 49 -1.38 -0.61 10.14
CA LEU A 49 -2.19 -0.82 11.33
C LEU A 49 -1.43 -1.72 12.30
N SER A 50 -1.00 -1.15 13.43
CA SER A 50 -0.47 -1.90 14.57
C SER A 50 -1.57 -2.06 15.61
N ILE A 51 -1.95 -3.30 15.91
CA ILE A 51 -2.86 -3.67 17.01
C ILE A 51 -2.06 -4.44 18.05
#